data_AF-F0T171-F1
#
_entry.id   AF-F0T171-F1
#
_cell.length_a   1.000
_cell.length_b   1.000
_cell.length_c   1.000
_cell.angle_alpha   90.00
_cell.angle_beta   90.00
_cell.angle_gamma   90.00
#
_symmetry.space_group_name_H-M   'P 1'
#
loop_
_entity.id
_entity.type
_entity.pdbx_description
1 polymer ?
#
loop_
_entity_poly.entity_id
_entity_poly.type
_entity_poly.pdbx_seq_one_letter_code
_entity_poly.pdbx_strand_id
1 'polypeptide(L)'
;MPKLQGFDVSVTITGANGPDLVGEYQEVEFTIKEDSEKYLALGERIAELLDGEISIEGKLKRGHTQLDIINRIWGTKTLKRGEKIPSSPRFTISFNINAKDKGFSGRYRLLSSKIDELAIKAQAGKDVVSEDLSFKSEGIEPVK
;
A
#
# COMPACT_ATOMS: atom_id res chain seq x y z
N MET A 1 -12.93 -5.22 -19.89
CA MET A 1 -13.22 -4.19 -18.88
C MET A 1 -12.17 -3.09 -19.01
N PRO A 2 -12.54 -1.82 -19.19
CA PRO A 2 -11.56 -0.76 -19.42
C PRO A 2 -10.75 -0.53 -18.13
N LYS A 3 -9.45 -0.82 -18.20
CA LYS A 3 -8.48 -0.58 -17.13
C LYS A 3 -8.45 0.93 -16.84
N LEU A 4 -8.65 1.31 -15.57
CA LEU A 4 -8.48 2.68 -15.08
C LEU A 4 -7.06 3.16 -15.46
N GLN A 5 -6.96 4.24 -16.21
CA GLN A 5 -5.70 4.74 -16.78
C GLN A 5 -5.15 5.87 -15.91
N GLY A 6 -3.95 5.66 -15.37
CA GLY A 6 -2.95 6.66 -14.96
C GLY A 6 -3.39 7.75 -14.00
N PHE A 7 -3.15 7.52 -12.70
CA PHE A 7 -3.28 8.55 -11.67
C PHE A 7 -1.90 8.95 -11.18
N ASP A 8 -1.68 10.23 -10.90
CA ASP A 8 -0.48 10.66 -10.17
C ASP A 8 -0.55 10.09 -8.75
N VAL A 9 0.20 9.00 -8.50
CA VAL A 9 0.30 8.33 -7.20
C VAL A 9 1.62 8.73 -6.55
N SER A 10 1.54 9.67 -5.62
CA SER A 10 2.67 10.09 -4.80
C SER A 10 2.75 9.23 -3.54
N VAL A 11 3.82 8.45 -3.39
CA VAL A 11 4.03 7.66 -2.16
C VAL A 11 4.92 8.44 -1.21
N THR A 12 4.35 8.87 -0.09
CA THR A 12 5.05 9.64 0.95
C THR A 12 5.23 8.79 2.20
N ILE A 13 6.46 8.59 2.66
CA ILE A 13 6.70 8.04 4.01
C ILE A 13 6.45 9.16 4.99
N THR A 14 5.46 9.01 5.86
CA THR A 14 5.35 9.87 7.04
C THR A 14 6.16 9.21 8.16
N GLY A 15 7.47 9.47 8.18
CA GLY A 15 8.38 8.96 9.21
C GLY A 15 8.39 9.84 10.46
N ALA A 16 9.14 9.43 11.49
CA ALA A 16 9.34 10.23 12.70
C ALA A 16 9.97 11.62 12.45
N ASN A 17 10.59 11.81 11.29
CA ASN A 17 11.24 13.07 10.88
C ASN A 17 10.41 13.90 9.88
N GLY A 18 9.17 13.50 9.57
CA GLY A 18 8.30 14.17 8.61
C GLY A 18 8.08 13.39 7.30
N PRO A 19 7.34 13.97 6.33
CA PRO A 19 7.03 13.32 5.06
C PRO A 19 8.26 13.28 4.14
N ASP A 20 8.85 12.10 4.00
CA ASP A 20 9.95 11.80 3.11
C ASP A 20 9.44 11.05 1.86
N LEU A 21 9.74 11.57 0.66
CA LEU A 21 9.32 10.96 -0.60
C LEU A 21 10.03 9.62 -0.80
N VAL A 22 9.30 8.50 -0.84
CA VAL A 22 9.86 7.15 -1.02
C VAL A 22 10.12 6.85 -2.48
N GLY A 23 9.20 7.32 -3.31
CA GLY A 23 9.10 7.00 -4.71
C GLY A 23 7.82 7.56 -5.28
N GLU A 24 7.82 7.70 -6.60
CA GLU A 24 6.67 8.15 -7.36
C GLU A 24 6.22 6.98 -8.24
N TYR A 25 4.92 6.71 -8.24
CA TYR A 25 4.31 5.60 -8.96
C TYR A 25 3.19 6.15 -9.86
N GLN A 26 2.90 5.44 -10.95
CA GLN A 26 1.87 5.87 -11.91
C GLN A 26 0.53 5.16 -11.70
N GLU A 27 0.51 4.06 -10.95
CA GLU A 27 -0.69 3.27 -10.71
C GLU A 27 -0.71 2.75 -9.28
N VAL A 28 -1.91 2.76 -8.68
CA VAL A 28 -2.22 2.14 -7.39
C VAL A 28 -3.42 1.22 -7.57
N GLU A 29 -3.30 -0.01 -7.08
CA GLU A 29 -4.37 -0.99 -7.01
C GLU A 29 -4.50 -1.42 -5.56
N PHE A 30 -5.69 -1.37 -4.98
CA PHE A 30 -5.93 -1.85 -3.63
C PHE A 30 -7.29 -2.54 -3.53
N THR A 31 -7.43 -3.42 -2.54
CA THR A 31 -8.65 -4.14 -2.21
C THR A 31 -8.88 -4.01 -0.72
N ILE A 32 -10.14 -3.77 -0.34
CA ILE A 32 -10.62 -3.86 1.04
C ILE A 32 -11.42 -5.15 1.13
N LYS A 33 -11.06 -6.04 2.05
CA LYS A 33 -11.76 -7.30 2.30
C LYS A 33 -12.23 -7.32 3.75
N GLU A 34 -13.36 -7.97 3.97
CA GLU A 34 -13.89 -8.28 5.29
C GLU A 34 -14.01 -9.79 5.41
N ASP A 35 -13.28 -10.38 6.35
CA ASP A 35 -13.29 -11.82 6.59
C ASP A 35 -14.46 -12.19 7.53
N SER A 36 -15.68 -12.11 7.00
CA SER A 36 -16.91 -12.38 7.75
C SER A 36 -16.99 -13.81 8.29
N GLU A 37 -17.41 -13.98 9.54
CA GLU A 37 -17.57 -15.28 10.18
C GLU A 37 -19.03 -15.78 10.13
N LYS A 38 -19.22 -17.10 10.15
CA LYS A 38 -20.56 -17.71 10.15
C LYS A 38 -20.88 -18.27 11.52
N TYR A 39 -21.97 -17.80 12.13
CA TYR A 39 -22.48 -18.32 13.38
C TYR A 39 -23.83 -19.02 13.17
N LEU A 40 -23.94 -20.27 13.61
CA LEU A 40 -25.19 -21.02 13.55
C LEU A 40 -25.71 -21.27 14.96
N ALA A 41 -26.76 -20.55 15.34
CA ALA A 41 -27.44 -20.74 16.61
C ALA A 41 -28.14 -22.11 16.68
N LEU A 42 -28.30 -22.64 17.90
CA LEU A 42 -28.93 -23.94 18.11
C LEU A 42 -30.40 -23.91 17.65
N GLY A 43 -30.76 -24.82 16.74
CA GLY A 43 -32.12 -24.94 16.21
C GLY A 43 -32.35 -24.16 14.90
N GLU A 44 -31.39 -23.34 14.49
CA GLU A 44 -31.46 -22.60 13.23
C GLU A 44 -30.92 -23.42 12.06
N ARG A 45 -31.44 -23.12 10.87
CA ARG A 45 -30.98 -23.72 9.59
C ARG A 45 -30.18 -22.76 8.72
N ILE A 46 -30.19 -21.47 9.05
CA ILE A 46 -29.50 -20.41 8.32
C ILE A 46 -28.52 -19.76 9.30
N ALA A 47 -27.25 -19.67 8.91
CA ALA A 47 -26.22 -19.04 9.73
C ALA A 47 -26.30 -17.51 9.64
N GLU A 48 -26.10 -16.85 10.76
CA GLU A 48 -25.84 -15.42 10.86
C GLU A 48 -24.42 -15.11 10.35
N LEU A 49 -24.27 -14.01 9.62
CA LEU A 49 -22.97 -13.48 9.20
C LEU A 49 -22.52 -12.45 10.24
N LEU A 50 -21.38 -12.70 10.86
CA LEU A 50 -20.76 -11.80 11.82
C LEU A 50 -19.66 -10.98 11.12
N ASP A 51 -19.60 -9.70 11.48
CA ASP A 51 -18.56 -8.80 11.01
C ASP A 51 -17.21 -9.25 11.54
N GLY A 52 -16.26 -9.42 10.62
CA GLY A 52 -14.94 -9.98 10.90
C GLY A 52 -13.82 -8.95 10.82
N GLU A 53 -12.61 -9.42 10.58
CA GLU A 53 -11.46 -8.54 10.38
C GLU A 53 -11.51 -7.85 9.01
N ILE A 54 -11.27 -6.54 8.98
CA ILE A 54 -11.13 -5.77 7.75
C ILE A 54 -9.65 -5.69 7.39
N SER A 55 -9.29 -6.18 6.20
CA SER A 55 -7.93 -6.11 5.65
C SER A 55 -7.87 -5.22 4.41
N ILE A 56 -6.81 -4.41 4.32
CA ILE A 56 -6.53 -3.56 3.15
C ILE A 56 -5.18 -3.94 2.57
N GLU A 57 -5.17 -4.39 1.32
CA GLU A 57 -3.97 -4.83 0.61
C GLU A 57 -3.92 -4.23 -0.79
N GLY A 58 -2.71 -3.99 -1.30
CA GLY A 58 -2.56 -3.39 -2.62
C GLY A 58 -1.18 -3.48 -3.24
N LYS A 59 -1.05 -2.91 -4.43
CA LYS A 59 0.17 -2.83 -5.23
C LYS A 59 0.32 -1.45 -5.86
N LEU A 60 1.54 -0.93 -5.84
CA LEU A 60 1.96 0.27 -6.56
C LEU A 60 2.75 -0.17 -7.80
N LYS A 61 2.43 0.37 -8.97
CA LYS A 61 3.05 -0.06 -10.24
C LYS A 61 3.70 1.10 -10.98
N ARG A 62 4.66 0.74 -11.84
CA ARG A 62 5.33 1.67 -12.77
C ARG A 62 5.87 2.91 -12.07
N GLY A 63 6.69 2.69 -11.05
CA GLY A 63 7.32 3.78 -10.31
C GLY A 63 8.83 3.72 -10.33
N HIS A 64 9.43 4.80 -9.88
CA HIS A 64 10.85 4.83 -9.54
C HIS A 64 11.01 4.85 -8.03
N THR A 65 11.94 4.03 -7.57
CA THR A 65 12.28 3.85 -6.16
C THR A 65 13.61 4.54 -5.87
N GLN A 66 13.71 5.28 -4.77
CA GLN A 66 15.00 5.83 -4.34
C GLN A 66 15.97 4.72 -3.86
N LEU A 67 17.27 4.92 -4.06
CA LEU A 67 18.32 3.97 -3.66
C LEU A 67 18.34 3.68 -2.15
N ASP A 68 17.84 4.58 -1.30
CA ASP A 68 17.78 4.41 0.17
C ASP A 68 16.48 3.73 0.66
N ILE A 69 15.79 2.99 -0.21
CA ILE A 69 14.49 2.39 0.11
C ILE A 69 14.54 1.41 1.30
N ILE A 70 15.66 0.73 1.53
CA ILE A 70 15.79 -0.24 2.65
C ILE A 70 15.72 0.50 4.00
N ASN A 71 16.48 1.57 4.16
CA ASN A 71 16.46 2.41 5.36
C ASN A 71 15.07 3.04 5.57
N ARG A 72 14.41 3.39 4.48
CA ARG A 72 13.08 4.01 4.49
C ARG A 72 11.95 3.03 4.86
N ILE A 73 12.01 1.78 4.41
CA ILE A 73 10.99 0.76 4.71
C ILE A 73 11.25 0.06 6.04
N TRP A 74 12.51 -0.25 6.37
CA TRP A 74 12.87 -1.04 7.55
C TRP A 74 13.50 -0.21 8.68
N GLY A 75 13.72 1.09 8.50
CA GLY A 75 14.33 1.96 9.53
C GLY A 75 15.79 1.64 9.84
N THR A 76 16.44 0.82 9.01
CA THR A 76 17.84 0.42 9.17
C THR A 76 18.56 0.41 7.82
N LYS A 77 19.82 0.85 7.82
CA LYS A 77 20.68 0.84 6.62
C LYS A 77 21.21 -0.56 6.29
N THR A 78 21.20 -1.46 7.27
CA THR A 78 21.75 -2.80 7.12
C THR A 78 20.75 -3.83 7.64
N LEU A 79 20.57 -4.89 6.85
CA LEU A 79 19.82 -6.08 7.22
C LEU A 79 20.83 -7.23 7.29
N LYS A 80 21.36 -7.48 8.49
CA LYS A 80 22.34 -8.54 8.74
C LYS A 80 21.95 -9.35 9.97
N ARG A 81 22.34 -10.63 9.97
CA ARG A 81 22.17 -11.51 11.12
C ARG A 81 22.96 -10.97 12.31
N GLY A 82 22.32 -10.87 13.47
CA GLY A 82 22.92 -10.39 14.72
C GLY A 82 22.75 -8.90 14.99
N GLU A 83 22.20 -8.13 14.05
CA GLU A 83 21.84 -6.73 14.28
C GLU A 83 20.42 -6.61 14.84
N LYS A 84 20.19 -5.61 15.69
CA LYS A 84 18.85 -5.29 16.20
C LYS A 84 18.07 -4.56 15.11
N ILE A 85 17.12 -5.25 14.48
CA ILE A 85 16.22 -4.65 13.50
C ILE A 85 15.11 -3.92 14.25
N PRO A 86 14.94 -2.60 14.07
CA PRO A 86 13.86 -1.85 14.70
C PRO A 86 12.49 -2.22 14.11
N SER A 87 11.41 -1.76 14.74
CA SER A 87 10.08 -1.88 14.13
C SER A 87 10.05 -1.16 12.78
N SER A 88 9.50 -1.82 11.76
CA SER A 88 9.38 -1.24 10.41
C SER A 88 8.53 0.04 10.47
N PRO A 89 9.00 1.19 9.98
CA PRO A 89 8.21 2.40 9.88
C PRO A 89 6.90 2.17 9.09
N ARG A 90 5.89 2.96 9.45
CA ARG A 90 4.60 3.03 8.75
C ARG A 90 4.59 4.23 7.81
N PHE A 91 3.93 4.11 6.66
CA PHE A 91 3.90 5.16 5.64
C PHE A 91 2.51 5.50 5.14
N THR A 92 2.40 6.62 4.42
CA THR A 92 1.11 7.14 3.92
C THR A 92 1.14 7.21 2.40
N ILE A 93 0.38 6.35 1.73
CA ILE A 93 0.26 6.42 0.27
C ILE A 93 -0.82 7.45 -0.06
N SER A 94 -0.46 8.49 -0.81
CA SER A 94 -1.41 9.52 -1.26
C SER A 94 -1.67 9.38 -2.75
N PHE A 95 -2.93 9.31 -3.17
CA PHE A 95 -3.27 9.18 -4.59
C PHE A 95 -4.49 10.00 -4.95
N ASN A 96 -4.51 10.44 -6.21
CA ASN A 96 -5.62 11.21 -6.77
C ASN A 96 -6.40 10.32 -7.73
N ILE A 97 -7.70 10.17 -7.51
CA ILE A 97 -8.61 9.56 -8.48
C ILE A 97 -9.23 10.70 -9.30
N ASN A 98 -8.98 10.72 -10.60
CA ASN A 98 -9.55 11.67 -11.56
C ASN A 98 -10.18 10.96 -12.75
N ALA A 99 -11.36 10.39 -12.55
CA ALA A 99 -12.19 9.75 -13.58
C ALA A 99 -13.60 10.36 -13.56
N LYS A 100 -13.68 11.67 -13.87
CA LYS A 100 -14.92 12.46 -13.85
C LYS A 100 -16.04 11.85 -14.68
N ASP A 101 -15.71 11.32 -15.86
CA ASP A 101 -16.68 10.69 -16.77
C ASP A 101 -17.34 9.43 -16.19
N LYS A 102 -16.75 8.86 -15.13
CA LYS A 102 -17.26 7.71 -14.40
C LYS A 102 -17.80 8.08 -13.01
N GLY A 103 -17.83 9.37 -12.68
CA GLY A 103 -18.27 9.87 -11.37
C GLY A 103 -17.24 9.72 -10.24
N PHE A 104 -16.00 9.29 -10.53
CA PHE A 104 -14.96 9.12 -9.51
C PHE A 104 -13.97 10.29 -9.56
N SER A 105 -14.06 11.20 -8.60
CA SER A 105 -13.10 12.29 -8.45
C SER A 105 -12.84 12.54 -6.98
N GLY A 106 -11.60 12.38 -6.53
CA GLY A 106 -11.25 12.58 -5.13
C GLY A 106 -9.80 12.25 -4.84
N ARG A 107 -9.26 12.85 -3.79
CA ARG A 107 -7.93 12.52 -3.28
C ARG A 107 -8.07 11.64 -2.06
N TYR A 108 -7.28 10.58 -1.99
CA TYR A 108 -7.33 9.60 -0.90
C TYR A 108 -5.94 9.36 -0.32
N ARG A 109 -5.92 8.93 0.94
CA ARG A 109 -4.73 8.46 1.64
C ARG A 109 -4.96 7.09 2.22
N LEU A 110 -4.01 6.18 2.00
CA LEU A 110 -3.90 4.94 2.77
C LEU A 110 -2.99 5.19 3.96
N LEU A 111 -3.50 4.90 5.14
CA LEU A 111 -2.88 5.20 6.42
C LEU A 111 -2.11 4.00 6.95
N SER A 112 -1.06 4.30 7.71
CA SER A 112 -0.19 3.33 8.37
C SER A 112 0.15 2.11 7.51
N SER A 113 0.59 2.37 6.28
CA SER A 113 0.90 1.32 5.32
C SER A 113 2.28 0.71 5.60
N LYS A 114 2.45 -0.56 5.20
CA LYS A 114 3.68 -1.36 5.37
C LYS A 114 3.97 -2.12 4.08
N ILE A 115 5.26 -2.26 3.74
CA ILE A 115 5.77 -3.17 2.72
C ILE A 115 6.34 -4.39 3.42
N ASP A 116 5.85 -5.57 3.07
CA ASP A 116 6.36 -6.84 3.59
C ASP A 116 7.46 -7.42 2.70
N GLU A 117 7.40 -7.13 1.40
CA GLU A 117 8.31 -7.66 0.40
C GLU A 117 8.82 -6.54 -0.51
N LEU A 118 10.14 -6.37 -0.58
CA LEU A 118 10.79 -5.50 -1.54
C LEU A 118 11.57 -6.38 -2.53
N ALA A 119 11.06 -6.43 -3.75
CA ALA A 119 11.77 -6.99 -4.89
C ALA A 119 12.37 -5.84 -5.71
N ILE A 120 13.66 -5.94 -6.04
CA ILE A 120 14.36 -4.98 -6.90
C ILE A 120 14.92 -5.72 -8.10
N LYS A 121 14.33 -5.50 -9.28
CA LYS A 121 14.93 -5.86 -10.56
C LYS A 121 15.77 -4.71 -11.09
N ALA A 122 17.09 -4.87 -11.04
CA ALA A 122 18.04 -4.00 -11.73
C ALA A 122 18.46 -4.66 -13.05
N GLN A 123 18.10 -4.05 -14.19
CA GLN A 123 18.52 -4.50 -15.51
C GLN A 123 19.46 -3.46 -16.13
N ALA A 124 20.61 -3.87 -16.63
CA ALA A 124 21.56 -2.96 -17.29
C ALA A 124 20.88 -2.23 -18.47
N GLY A 125 21.01 -0.90 -18.53
CA GLY A 125 20.49 -0.06 -19.61
C GLY A 125 19.05 0.44 -19.47
N LYS A 126 18.38 0.18 -18.33
CA LYS A 126 17.09 0.82 -17.98
C LYS A 126 17.21 1.49 -16.62
N ASP A 127 17.01 2.80 -16.57
CA ASP A 127 16.98 3.60 -15.32
C ASP A 127 15.73 3.34 -14.46
N VAL A 128 14.94 2.32 -14.82
CA VAL A 128 13.66 2.00 -14.21
C VAL A 128 13.80 0.69 -13.45
N VAL A 129 13.65 0.75 -12.13
CA VAL A 129 13.38 -0.43 -11.30
C VAL A 129 11.95 -0.87 -11.61
N SER A 130 11.77 -1.83 -12.51
CA SER A 130 10.45 -2.22 -13.00
C SER A 130 9.84 -3.34 -12.15
N GLU A 131 9.49 -3.05 -10.89
CA GLU A 131 8.68 -3.99 -10.11
C GLU A 131 7.53 -3.31 -9.38
N ASP A 132 6.43 -4.05 -9.31
CA ASP A 132 5.25 -3.69 -8.54
C ASP A 132 5.59 -3.83 -7.04
N LEU A 133 5.33 -2.79 -6.28
CA LEU A 133 5.56 -2.76 -4.84
C LEU A 133 4.27 -3.12 -4.11
N SER A 134 4.25 -4.26 -3.43
CA SER A 134 3.08 -4.72 -2.67
C SER A 134 3.06 -4.09 -1.28
N PHE A 135 1.87 -3.72 -0.81
CA PHE A 135 1.67 -3.09 0.50
C PHE A 135 0.43 -3.61 1.21
N LYS A 136 0.42 -3.45 2.54
CA LYS A 136 -0.77 -3.57 3.39
C LYS A 136 -1.01 -2.24 4.10
N SER A 137 -2.26 -1.94 4.42
CA SER A 137 -2.65 -0.67 5.06
C SER A 137 -3.59 -0.92 6.23
N GLU A 138 -3.50 -0.07 7.25
CA GLU A 138 -4.36 -0.14 8.44
C GLU A 138 -5.57 0.81 8.33
N GLY A 139 -5.62 1.66 7.30
CA GLY A 139 -6.77 2.55 7.07
C GLY A 139 -6.76 3.24 5.72
N ILE A 140 -7.89 3.87 5.39
CA ILE A 140 -8.08 4.70 4.21
C ILE A 140 -8.95 5.91 4.55
N GLU A 141 -8.61 7.09 4.05
CA GLU A 141 -9.41 8.30 4.24
C GLU A 141 -9.38 9.23 3.02
N PRO A 142 -10.45 10.00 2.76
CA PRO A 142 -10.43 11.08 1.78
C PRO A 142 -9.60 12.26 2.30
N VAL A 143 -8.91 12.95 1.40
CA VAL A 143 -8.24 14.23 1.68
C VAL A 143 -9.23 15.35 1.37
N LYS A 144 -9.51 16.17 2.39
CA LYS A 144 -10.34 17.38 2.25
C LYS A 144 -9.64 18.44 1.41
#